data_AF-A0A922LXM9-F1
#
_entry.id   AF-A0A922LXM9-F1
#
_cell.length_a   1.000
_cell.length_b   1.000
_cell.length_c   1.000
_cell.angle_alpha   90.00
_cell.angle_beta   90.00
_cell.angle_gamma   90.00
#
_symmetry.space_group_name_H-M   'P 1'
#
loop_
_entity.id
_entity.type
_entity.pdbx_description
1 polymer ?
#
loop_
_entity_poly.entity_id
_entity_poly.type
_entity_poly.pdbx_seq_one_letter_code
_entity_poly.pdbx_strand_id
1 'polypeptide(L)'
;MPVSLDDLKTILQMQQAQNDANQTKLLDALARMFSLQSSSACQSDKHESIINSISEFQYDPEANVIFSSWFHRCEDIFRVECSHLDDAAKVRLLLRRLGTQEYNKYVNFILPQNPREVSFKDTVQILSDIFDEQSSLFNTRYKCFQITKSPEDDYLTYAGKVNRQCERFKINEITADQFKCLIFICGLVMSEWRLNYR
;
A
#
# COMPACT_ATOMS: atom_id res chain seq x y z
N MET A 1 -81.12 -10.43 -6.79
CA MET A 1 -81.12 -9.21 -5.97
C MET A 1 -80.38 -8.14 -6.77
N PRO A 2 -80.98 -6.96 -7.03
CA PRO A 2 -80.31 -5.93 -7.82
C PRO A 2 -79.18 -5.32 -6.99
N VAL A 3 -77.97 -5.32 -7.54
CA VAL A 3 -76.82 -4.60 -6.96
C VAL A 3 -77.21 -3.11 -6.91
N SER A 4 -77.17 -2.51 -5.71
CA SER A 4 -77.54 -1.11 -5.55
C SER A 4 -76.50 -0.21 -6.21
N LEU A 5 -76.91 0.96 -6.71
CA LEU A 5 -76.02 1.97 -7.26
C LEU A 5 -74.91 2.36 -6.25
N ASP A 6 -75.23 2.29 -4.95
CA ASP A 6 -74.29 2.56 -3.86
C ASP A 6 -73.20 1.48 -3.73
N ASP A 7 -73.53 0.20 -4.01
CA ASP A 7 -72.56 -0.89 -4.01
C ASP A 7 -71.55 -0.73 -5.15
N LEU A 8 -72.02 -0.35 -6.34
CA LEU A 8 -71.16 -0.08 -7.49
C LEU A 8 -70.21 1.09 -7.26
N LYS A 9 -70.71 2.17 -6.62
CA LYS A 9 -69.89 3.33 -6.26
C LYS A 9 -68.82 2.95 -5.24
N THR A 10 -69.17 2.10 -4.27
CA THR A 10 -68.24 1.61 -3.24
C THR A 10 -67.15 0.74 -3.85
N ILE A 11 -67.49 -0.16 -4.79
CA ILE A 11 -66.52 -1.01 -5.49
C ILE A 11 -65.54 -0.17 -6.32
N LEU A 12 -66.03 0.84 -7.03
CA LEU A 12 -65.17 1.74 -7.83
C LEU A 12 -64.18 2.50 -6.93
N GLN A 13 -64.65 2.99 -5.78
CA GLN A 13 -63.82 3.74 -4.83
C GLN A 13 -62.79 2.85 -4.13
N MET A 14 -63.16 1.60 -3.81
CA MET A 14 -62.23 0.60 -3.28
C MET A 14 -61.15 0.24 -4.31
N GLN A 15 -61.53 0.11 -5.59
CA GLN A 15 -60.60 -0.18 -6.69
C GLN A 15 -59.57 0.96 -6.88
N GLN A 16 -60.00 2.22 -6.76
CA GLN A 16 -59.12 3.38 -6.85
C GLN A 16 -58.08 3.37 -5.71
N ALA A 17 -58.53 3.20 -4.47
CA ALA A 17 -57.65 3.16 -3.29
C ALA A 17 -56.64 2.01 -3.33
N GLN A 18 -57.05 0.85 -3.85
CA GLN A 18 -56.14 -0.29 -4.04
C GLN A 18 -55.09 -0.01 -5.10
N ASN A 19 -55.44 0.72 -6.17
CA ASN A 19 -54.48 1.10 -7.20
C ASN A 19 -53.45 2.10 -6.67
N ASP A 20 -53.89 3.10 -5.89
CA ASP A 20 -53.00 4.08 -5.24
C ASP A 20 -52.08 3.42 -4.20
N ALA A 21 -52.61 2.47 -3.42
CA ALA A 21 -51.82 1.67 -2.49
C ALA A 21 -50.76 0.80 -3.19
N ASN A 22 -51.09 0.26 -4.37
CA ASN A 22 -50.14 -0.52 -5.16
C ASN A 22 -49.06 0.38 -5.80
N GLN A 23 -49.44 1.56 -6.30
CA GLN A 23 -48.49 2.54 -6.84
C GLN A 23 -47.50 3.04 -5.76
N THR A 24 -47.99 3.35 -4.56
CA THR A 24 -47.15 3.79 -3.44
C THR A 24 -46.18 2.70 -2.98
N LYS A 25 -46.62 1.44 -2.89
CA LYS A 25 -45.74 0.30 -2.60
C LYS A 25 -44.65 0.10 -3.65
N LEU A 26 -44.98 0.32 -4.92
CA LEU A 26 -44.04 0.18 -6.02
C LEU A 26 -42.99 1.30 -5.99
N LEU A 27 -43.41 2.54 -5.71
CA LEU A 27 -42.49 3.67 -5.50
C LEU A 27 -41.57 3.46 -4.29
N ASP A 28 -42.08 2.95 -3.18
CA ASP A 28 -41.27 2.65 -1.98
C ASP A 28 -40.27 1.50 -2.24
N ALA A 29 -40.67 0.48 -2.99
CA ALA A 29 -39.78 -0.59 -3.42
C ALA A 29 -38.66 -0.08 -4.34
N LEU A 30 -38.99 0.77 -5.32
CA LEU A 30 -38.00 1.41 -6.20
C LEU A 30 -37.04 2.32 -5.43
N ALA A 31 -37.55 3.09 -4.46
CA ALA A 31 -36.72 3.94 -3.60
C ALA A 31 -35.73 3.11 -2.76
N ARG A 32 -36.18 1.99 -2.17
CA ARG A 32 -35.30 1.05 -1.44
C ARG A 32 -34.24 0.44 -2.34
N MET A 33 -34.61 0.00 -3.55
CA MET A 33 -33.65 -0.57 -4.50
C MET A 33 -32.58 0.45 -4.89
N PHE A 34 -32.96 1.70 -5.18
CA PHE A 34 -32.01 2.76 -5.55
C PHE A 34 -31.08 3.15 -4.39
N SER A 35 -31.58 3.13 -3.15
CA SER A 35 -30.78 3.40 -1.95
C SER A 35 -29.78 2.27 -1.65
N LEU A 36 -30.17 1.01 -1.87
CA LEU A 36 -29.27 -0.15 -1.74
C LEU A 36 -28.21 -0.17 -2.84
N GLN A 37 -28.56 0.17 -4.08
CA GLN A 37 -27.62 0.18 -5.20
C GLN A 37 -26.59 1.31 -5.11
N SER A 38 -27.00 2.51 -4.68
CA SER A 38 -26.08 3.63 -4.44
C SER A 38 -25.08 3.33 -3.32
N SER A 39 -25.49 2.62 -2.27
CA SER A 39 -24.59 2.24 -1.17
C SER A 39 -23.51 1.21 -1.56
N SER A 40 -23.79 0.23 -2.42
CA SER A 40 -22.77 -0.78 -2.82
C SER A 40 -21.81 -0.28 -3.91
N ALA A 41 -22.29 0.47 -4.90
CA ALA A 41 -21.45 1.05 -5.94
C ALA A 41 -20.47 2.08 -5.36
N CYS A 42 -20.95 2.95 -4.47
CA CYS A 42 -20.10 4.00 -3.89
C CYS A 42 -19.02 3.47 -2.93
N GLN A 43 -19.16 2.26 -2.36
CA GLN A 43 -18.11 1.65 -1.53
C GLN A 43 -17.05 0.95 -2.38
N SER A 44 -17.45 0.27 -3.46
CA SER A 44 -16.51 -0.33 -4.43
C SER A 44 -15.60 0.73 -5.06
N ASP A 45 -16.18 1.85 -5.50
CA ASP A 45 -15.43 2.94 -6.14
C ASP A 45 -14.47 3.64 -5.17
N LYS A 46 -14.87 3.80 -3.91
CA LYS A 46 -14.00 4.35 -2.85
C LYS A 46 -12.83 3.42 -2.57
N HIS A 47 -13.08 2.11 -2.50
CA HIS A 47 -12.03 1.13 -2.28
C HIS A 47 -11.00 1.12 -3.41
N GLU A 48 -11.46 1.07 -4.67
CA GLU A 48 -10.56 1.15 -5.83
C GLU A 48 -9.76 2.47 -5.85
N SER A 49 -10.40 3.59 -5.50
CA SER A 49 -9.72 4.90 -5.40
C SER A 49 -8.63 4.92 -4.34
N ILE A 50 -8.90 4.38 -3.13
CA ILE A 50 -7.93 4.26 -2.04
C ILE A 50 -6.77 3.36 -2.43
N ILE A 51 -7.05 2.22 -3.07
CA ILE A 51 -6.00 1.31 -3.50
C ILE A 51 -5.15 2.04 -4.56
N ASN A 52 -5.77 2.75 -5.51
CA ASN A 52 -5.08 3.53 -6.54
C ASN A 52 -4.29 4.74 -6.03
N SER A 53 -4.59 5.25 -4.83
CA SER A 53 -3.80 6.31 -4.21
C SER A 53 -2.47 5.78 -3.64
N ILE A 54 -2.39 4.49 -3.33
CA ILE A 54 -1.17 3.82 -2.90
C ILE A 54 -0.26 3.59 -4.11
N SER A 55 0.92 4.19 -4.09
CA SER A 55 1.98 3.94 -5.08
C SER A 55 2.42 2.48 -5.02
N GLU A 56 2.68 1.86 -6.17
CA GLU A 56 3.24 0.52 -6.25
C GLU A 56 4.61 0.45 -5.54
N PHE A 57 4.82 -0.61 -4.75
CA PHE A 57 6.07 -0.89 -4.09
C PHE A 57 7.01 -1.63 -5.02
N GLN A 58 8.20 -1.05 -5.24
CA GLN A 58 9.27 -1.67 -6.00
C GLN A 58 10.54 -1.58 -5.19
N TYR A 59 11.11 -2.73 -4.84
CA TYR A 59 12.23 -2.78 -3.91
C TYR A 59 13.50 -2.30 -4.59
N ASP A 60 14.07 -1.21 -4.09
CA ASP A 60 15.34 -0.68 -4.54
C ASP A 60 16.25 -0.36 -3.33
N PRO A 61 17.22 -1.25 -3.03
CA PRO A 61 18.13 -1.04 -1.90
C PRO A 61 19.13 0.12 -2.13
N GLU A 62 19.38 0.53 -3.37
CA GLU A 62 20.30 1.64 -3.68
C GLU A 62 19.58 2.99 -3.56
N ALA A 63 18.35 3.08 -4.08
CA ALA A 63 17.49 4.23 -3.91
C ALA A 63 16.84 4.33 -2.53
N ASN A 64 17.08 3.36 -1.63
CA ASN A 64 16.49 3.26 -0.29
C ASN A 64 14.96 3.19 -0.32
N VAL A 65 14.42 2.57 -1.36
CA VAL A 65 12.99 2.23 -1.45
C VAL A 65 12.83 0.87 -0.76
N ILE A 66 12.75 0.95 0.57
CA ILE A 66 12.57 -0.20 1.48
C ILE A 66 11.13 -0.30 1.93
N PHE A 67 10.72 -1.50 2.34
CA PHE A 67 9.33 -1.77 2.71
C PHE A 67 8.85 -0.90 3.87
N SER A 68 9.66 -0.72 4.92
CA SER A 68 9.32 0.13 6.07
C SER A 68 8.96 1.56 5.67
N SER A 69 9.74 2.17 4.77
CA SER A 69 9.54 3.56 4.34
C SER A 69 8.29 3.72 3.47
N TRP A 70 8.03 2.74 2.61
CA TRP A 70 6.83 2.70 1.78
C TRP A 70 5.57 2.41 2.62
N PHE A 71 5.67 1.45 3.53
CA PHE A 71 4.57 1.05 4.40
C PHE A 71 4.17 2.18 5.34
N HIS A 72 5.11 2.92 5.93
CA HIS A 72 4.81 4.09 6.77
C HIS A 72 3.95 5.15 6.05
N ARG A 73 4.11 5.32 4.72
CA ARG A 73 3.26 6.25 3.94
C ARG A 73 1.82 5.74 3.81
N CYS A 74 1.65 4.43 3.78
CA CYS A 74 0.37 3.78 3.54
C CYS A 74 -0.27 3.26 4.84
N GLU A 75 0.45 3.30 5.96
CA GLU A 75 0.05 2.71 7.24
C GLU A 75 -1.28 3.29 7.73
N ASP A 76 -1.44 4.62 7.64
CA ASP A 76 -2.67 5.31 8.02
C ASP A 76 -3.87 4.86 7.18
N ILE A 77 -3.67 4.54 5.89
CA ILE A 77 -4.73 4.03 5.02
C ILE A 77 -5.22 2.68 5.55
N PHE A 78 -4.30 1.77 5.88
CA PHE A 78 -4.65 0.46 6.43
C PHE A 78 -5.28 0.56 7.83
N ARG A 79 -4.84 1.52 8.63
CA ARG A 79 -5.29 1.69 10.02
C ARG A 79 -6.64 2.42 10.13
N VAL A 80 -6.88 3.43 9.32
CA VAL A 80 -8.08 4.27 9.38
C VAL A 80 -9.12 3.78 8.38
N GLU A 81 -8.76 3.78 7.09
CA GLU A 81 -9.72 3.53 6.00
C GLU A 81 -10.07 2.05 5.87
N CYS A 82 -9.08 1.16 6.04
CA CYS A 82 -9.28 -0.28 6.03
C CYS A 82 -9.59 -0.89 7.41
N SER A 83 -9.87 -0.08 8.44
CA SER A 83 -10.14 -0.56 9.80
C SER A 83 -11.26 -1.61 9.88
N HIS A 84 -12.28 -1.44 9.04
CA HIS A 84 -13.46 -2.30 8.94
C HIS A 84 -13.23 -3.63 8.21
N LEU A 85 -12.08 -3.79 7.54
CA LEU A 85 -11.75 -4.99 6.78
C LEU A 85 -11.15 -6.09 7.65
N ASP A 86 -11.40 -7.33 7.26
CA ASP A 86 -10.71 -8.49 7.80
C ASP A 86 -9.25 -8.54 7.35
N ASP A 87 -8.44 -9.31 8.08
CA ASP A 87 -7.03 -9.46 7.79
C ASP A 87 -6.79 -9.99 6.37
N ALA A 88 -7.61 -10.94 5.91
CA ALA A 88 -7.47 -11.50 4.56
C ALA A 88 -7.73 -10.46 3.46
N ALA A 89 -8.68 -9.52 3.64
CA ALA A 89 -8.83 -8.41 2.70
C ALA A 89 -7.65 -7.45 2.77
N LYS A 90 -7.18 -7.06 3.95
CA LYS A 90 -6.01 -6.16 4.10
C LYS A 90 -4.77 -6.74 3.44
N VAL A 91 -4.50 -8.04 3.63
CA VAL A 91 -3.38 -8.74 2.99
C VAL A 91 -3.54 -8.72 1.48
N ARG A 92 -4.73 -9.02 0.93
CA ARG A 92 -4.96 -8.95 -0.52
C ARG A 92 -4.69 -7.55 -1.09
N LEU A 93 -5.09 -6.50 -0.38
CA LEU A 93 -4.86 -5.11 -0.81
C LEU A 93 -3.37 -4.76 -0.79
N LEU A 94 -2.67 -5.14 0.27
CA LEU A 94 -1.24 -4.94 0.41
C LEU A 94 -0.49 -5.62 -0.75
N LEU A 95 -0.78 -6.91 -0.99
CA LEU A 95 -0.16 -7.71 -2.04
C LEU A 95 -0.46 -7.20 -3.46
N ARG A 96 -1.63 -6.57 -3.69
CA ARG A 96 -1.96 -5.94 -4.98
C ARG A 96 -1.10 -4.71 -5.28
N ARG A 97 -0.49 -4.11 -4.25
CA ARG A 97 0.38 -2.93 -4.40
C ARG A 97 1.86 -3.29 -4.40
N LEU A 98 2.21 -4.56 -4.29
CA LEU A 98 3.57 -5.02 -4.52
C LEU A 98 3.83 -5.19 -6.02
N GLY A 99 5.02 -4.82 -6.47
CA GLY A 99 5.50 -5.16 -7.79
C GLY A 99 5.57 -6.68 -8.00
N THR A 100 5.55 -7.10 -9.26
CA THR A 100 5.53 -8.51 -9.65
C THR A 100 6.68 -9.32 -9.03
N GLN A 101 7.89 -8.75 -8.96
CA GLN A 101 9.07 -9.43 -8.43
C GLN A 101 8.98 -9.59 -6.91
N GLU A 102 8.50 -8.57 -6.23
CA GLU A 102 8.33 -8.50 -4.79
C GLU A 102 7.25 -9.49 -4.34
N TYR A 103 6.11 -9.53 -5.05
CA TYR A 103 5.05 -10.48 -4.81
C TYR A 103 5.54 -11.93 -4.94
N ASN A 104 6.26 -12.26 -6.02
CA ASN A 104 6.79 -13.62 -6.23
C ASN A 104 7.76 -14.04 -5.12
N LYS A 105 8.64 -13.14 -4.69
CA LYS A 105 9.55 -13.39 -3.56
C LYS A 105 8.79 -13.65 -2.26
N TYR A 106 7.77 -12.84 -1.96
CA TYR A 106 6.92 -13.05 -0.78
C TYR A 106 6.21 -14.40 -0.83
N VAL A 107 5.55 -14.74 -1.95
CA VAL A 107 4.84 -16.02 -2.09
C VAL A 107 5.78 -17.21 -1.91
N ASN A 108 6.99 -17.16 -2.48
CA ASN A 108 7.98 -18.21 -2.30
C ASN A 108 8.47 -18.33 -0.85
N PHE A 109 8.54 -17.22 -0.11
CA PHE A 109 9.03 -17.19 1.26
C PHE A 109 8.05 -17.81 2.25
N ILE A 110 6.74 -17.63 2.04
CA ILE A 110 5.71 -18.14 2.95
C ILE A 110 5.34 -19.61 2.71
N LEU A 111 5.90 -20.26 1.69
CA LEU A 111 5.59 -21.66 1.39
C LEU A 111 5.89 -22.57 2.61
N PRO A 112 5.01 -23.54 2.91
CA PRO A 112 3.85 -24.00 2.11
C PRO A 112 2.53 -23.24 2.37
N GLN A 113 2.52 -22.19 3.19
CA GLN A 113 1.30 -21.47 3.57
C GLN A 113 0.75 -20.62 2.41
N ASN A 114 -0.57 -20.42 2.39
CA ASN A 114 -1.20 -19.54 1.42
C ASN A 114 -1.14 -18.07 1.90
N PRO A 115 -0.94 -17.07 1.02
CA PRO A 115 -1.02 -15.66 1.42
C PRO A 115 -2.30 -15.27 2.18
N ARG A 116 -3.41 -15.99 1.94
CA ARG A 116 -4.69 -15.76 2.61
C ARG A 116 -4.77 -16.29 4.04
N GLU A 117 -3.84 -17.16 4.43
CA GLU A 117 -3.80 -17.82 5.74
C GLU A 117 -2.88 -17.07 6.72
N VAL A 118 -2.04 -16.17 6.20
CA VAL A 118 -1.13 -15.33 6.99
C VAL A 118 -1.89 -14.10 7.50
N SER A 119 -1.73 -13.76 8.78
CA SER A 119 -2.35 -12.56 9.35
C SER A 119 -1.79 -11.30 8.70
N PHE A 120 -2.51 -10.18 8.79
CA PHE A 120 -2.01 -8.92 8.25
C PHE A 120 -0.71 -8.48 8.93
N LYS A 121 -0.65 -8.64 10.26
CA LYS A 121 0.53 -8.32 11.06
C LYS A 121 1.74 -9.14 10.65
N ASP A 122 1.58 -10.46 10.49
CA ASP A 122 2.68 -11.34 10.11
C ASP A 122 3.13 -11.07 8.67
N THR A 123 2.18 -10.76 7.77
CA THR A 123 2.51 -10.35 6.40
C THR A 123 3.40 -9.10 6.37
N VAL A 124 3.04 -8.07 7.13
CA VAL A 124 3.84 -6.84 7.25
C VAL A 124 5.23 -7.14 7.81
N GLN A 125 5.32 -8.01 8.82
CA GLN A 125 6.61 -8.42 9.39
C GLN A 125 7.48 -9.16 8.38
N ILE A 126 6.91 -10.15 7.68
CA ILE A 126 7.63 -10.92 6.66
C ILE A 126 8.11 -10.02 5.52
N LEU A 127 7.28 -9.08 5.08
CA LEU A 127 7.67 -8.12 4.04
C LEU A 127 8.77 -7.17 4.51
N SER A 128 8.74 -6.74 5.77
CA SER A 128 9.85 -6.01 6.40
C SER A 128 11.12 -6.86 6.38
N ASP A 129 11.06 -8.11 6.82
CA ASP A 129 12.23 -8.99 6.86
C ASP A 129 12.82 -9.27 5.46
N ILE A 130 12.00 -9.38 4.41
CA ILE A 130 12.48 -9.65 3.05
C ILE A 130 12.98 -8.37 2.34
N PHE A 131 12.32 -7.24 2.58
CA PHE A 131 12.47 -6.03 1.77
C PHE A 131 12.88 -4.77 2.55
N ASP A 132 13.34 -4.91 3.78
CA ASP A 132 14.04 -3.83 4.47
C ASP A 132 15.54 -3.80 4.20
N GLU A 133 16.19 -2.81 4.81
CA GLU A 133 17.62 -2.64 4.79
C GLU A 133 18.33 -3.82 5.48
N GLN A 134 18.77 -4.79 4.69
CA GLN A 134 19.58 -5.92 5.16
C GLN A 134 21.09 -5.60 5.22
N SER A 135 21.49 -4.36 4.90
CA SER A 135 22.90 -3.98 4.97
C SER A 135 23.37 -3.81 6.40
N SER A 136 24.50 -4.44 6.72
CA SER A 136 25.18 -4.16 7.98
C SER A 136 25.52 -2.67 8.07
N LEU A 137 25.51 -2.13 9.28
CA LEU A 137 25.87 -0.75 9.54
C LEU A 137 27.29 -0.40 9.03
N PHE A 138 28.20 -1.38 8.99
CA PHE A 138 29.49 -1.23 8.32
C PHE A 138 29.35 -1.03 6.80
N ASN A 139 28.55 -1.85 6.12
CA ASN A 139 28.30 -1.74 4.68
C ASN A 139 27.61 -0.40 4.34
N THR A 140 26.61 0.01 5.12
CA THR A 140 25.94 1.30 4.96
C THR A 140 26.94 2.46 5.08
N ARG A 141 27.81 2.43 6.10
CA ARG A 141 28.87 3.43 6.28
C ARG A 141 29.89 3.43 5.15
N TYR A 142 30.29 2.25 4.68
CA TYR A 142 31.22 2.11 3.56
C TYR A 142 30.62 2.66 2.25
N LYS A 143 29.35 2.37 1.95
CA LYS A 143 28.64 2.91 0.78
C LYS A 143 28.55 4.44 0.80
N CYS A 144 28.50 5.07 1.97
CA CYS A 144 28.51 6.54 2.07
C CYS A 144 29.78 7.16 1.44
N PHE A 145 30.92 6.46 1.47
CA PHE A 145 32.16 6.92 0.83
C PHE A 145 32.22 6.64 -0.68
N GLN A 146 31.30 5.82 -1.19
CA GLN A 146 31.21 5.47 -2.62
C GLN A 146 30.25 6.38 -3.39
N ILE A 147 29.52 7.26 -2.70
CA ILE A 147 28.59 8.17 -3.36
C ILE A 147 29.35 9.08 -4.34
N THR A 148 28.87 9.12 -5.56
CA THR A 148 29.42 9.97 -6.62
C THR A 148 28.27 10.68 -7.30
N LYS A 149 28.48 11.94 -7.69
CA LYS A 149 27.48 12.70 -8.42
C LYS A 149 27.34 12.12 -9.83
N SER A 150 26.12 11.71 -10.22
CA SER A 150 25.84 11.36 -11.61
C SER A 150 25.97 12.60 -12.51
N PRO A 151 26.43 12.47 -13.76
CA PRO A 151 26.42 13.59 -14.71
C PRO A 151 25.02 14.20 -14.90
N GLU A 152 23.96 13.39 -14.74
CA GLU A 152 22.56 13.79 -14.93
C GLU A 152 21.93 14.48 -13.71
N ASP A 153 22.47 14.26 -12.51
CA ASP A 153 21.92 14.86 -11.29
C ASP A 153 22.21 16.36 -11.24
N ASP A 154 21.27 17.18 -10.77
CA ASP A 154 21.60 18.54 -10.33
C ASP A 154 22.22 18.53 -8.92
N TYR A 155 22.79 19.66 -8.50
CA TYR A 155 23.44 19.75 -7.19
C TYR A 155 22.45 19.58 -6.04
N LEU A 156 21.20 19.99 -6.21
CA LEU A 156 20.18 19.85 -5.17
C LEU A 156 19.83 18.37 -4.96
N THR A 157 19.60 17.62 -6.04
CA THR A 157 19.36 16.17 -5.96
C THR A 157 20.55 15.44 -5.36
N TYR A 158 21.78 15.80 -5.76
CA TYR A 158 22.98 15.21 -5.19
C TYR A 158 23.15 15.54 -3.70
N ALA A 159 22.92 16.79 -3.28
CA ALA A 159 22.96 17.17 -1.87
C ALA A 159 21.94 16.37 -1.04
N GLY A 160 20.73 16.14 -1.58
CA GLY A 160 19.74 15.26 -0.97
C GLY A 160 20.24 13.82 -0.79
N LYS A 161 20.90 13.27 -1.81
CA LYS A 161 21.53 11.93 -1.74
C LYS A 161 22.62 11.88 -0.67
N VAL A 162 23.50 12.88 -0.61
CA VAL A 162 24.57 13.00 0.40
C VAL A 162 23.97 13.05 1.80
N ASN A 163 23.00 13.94 2.04
CA ASN A 163 22.38 14.09 3.35
C ASN A 163 21.74 12.78 3.82
N ARG A 164 20.98 12.11 2.94
CA ARG A 164 20.36 10.82 3.24
C ARG A 164 21.39 9.75 3.64
N GLN A 165 22.51 9.68 2.95
CA GLN A 165 23.56 8.69 3.24
C GLN A 165 24.31 9.03 4.53
N CYS A 166 24.53 10.31 4.83
CA CYS A 166 25.13 10.76 6.09
C CYS A 166 24.26 10.44 7.32
N GLU A 167 22.93 10.59 7.21
CA GLU A 167 22.01 10.18 8.29
C GLU A 167 22.08 8.66 8.52
N ARG A 168 22.09 7.87 7.44
CA ARG A 168 22.25 6.40 7.50
C ARG A 168 23.63 5.97 8.02
N PHE A 169 24.66 6.77 7.76
CA PHE A 169 26.01 6.55 8.28
C PHE A 169 26.04 6.58 9.82
N LYS A 170 25.11 7.32 10.44
CA LYS A 170 25.02 7.53 11.89
C LYS A 170 26.35 8.05 12.43
N ILE A 171 26.76 9.21 11.93
CA ILE A 171 28.09 9.79 12.18
C ILE A 171 28.35 10.02 13.68
N ASN A 172 27.30 10.29 14.45
CA ASN A 172 27.41 10.48 15.90
C ASN A 172 27.59 9.15 16.68
N GLU A 173 27.34 8.00 16.04
CA GLU A 173 27.44 6.66 16.65
C GLU A 173 28.75 5.94 16.26
N ILE A 174 29.64 6.55 15.46
CA ILE A 174 30.89 5.90 15.05
C ILE A 174 32.03 6.15 16.03
N THR A 175 32.80 5.11 16.35
CA THR A 175 34.04 5.27 17.12
C THR A 175 35.21 5.65 16.23
N ALA A 176 36.24 6.27 16.81
CA ALA A 176 37.46 6.61 16.06
C ALA A 176 38.09 5.40 15.38
N ASP A 177 38.08 4.22 16.02
CA ASP A 177 38.68 3.01 15.44
C ASP A 177 37.82 2.43 14.32
N GLN A 178 36.49 2.43 14.47
CA GLN A 178 35.58 2.04 13.37
C GLN A 178 35.76 2.95 12.14
N PHE A 179 35.96 4.25 12.36
CA PHE A 179 36.23 5.20 11.29
C PHE A 179 37.59 4.93 10.63
N LYS A 180 38.66 4.70 11.39
CA LYS A 180 39.98 4.33 10.85
C LYS A 180 39.90 3.05 10.01
N CYS A 181 39.15 2.04 10.46
CA CYS A 181 38.94 0.80 9.70
C CYS A 181 38.26 1.06 8.36
N LEU A 182 37.23 1.93 8.32
CA LEU A 182 36.58 2.32 7.07
C LEU A 182 37.57 3.00 6.11
N ILE A 183 38.32 3.99 6.59
CA ILE A 183 39.34 4.68 5.77
C ILE A 183 40.37 3.70 5.22
N PHE A 184 40.85 2.77 6.05
CA PHE A 184 41.79 1.74 5.63
C PHE A 184 41.21 0.87 4.50
N ILE A 185 39.98 0.37 4.66
CA ILE A 185 39.31 -0.48 3.67
C ILE A 185 39.03 0.29 2.37
N CYS A 186 38.55 1.54 2.44
CA CYS A 186 38.38 2.39 1.26
C CYS A 186 39.70 2.62 0.51
N GLY A 187 40.80 2.78 1.25
CA GLY A 187 42.14 2.93 0.68
C GLY A 187 42.59 1.69 -0.12
N LEU A 188 42.30 0.48 0.36
CA LEU A 188 42.62 -0.77 -0.33
C LEU A 188 41.84 -0.94 -1.64
N VAL A 189 40.56 -0.56 -1.65
CA VAL A 189 39.70 -0.69 -2.84
C VAL A 189 40.05 0.34 -3.91
N MET A 190 40.39 1.57 -3.54
CA MET A 190 40.80 2.61 -4.50
C MET A 190 42.09 2.29 -5.27
N SER A 191 42.99 1.46 -4.70
CA SER A 191 44.19 1.00 -5.41
C SER A 191 43.89 0.12 -6.63
N GLU A 192 42.79 -0.65 -6.62
CA GLU A 192 42.41 -1.52 -7.74
C GLU A 192 41.82 -0.71 -8.91
N TRP A 193 41.02 0.31 -8.63
CA TRP A 193 40.45 1.19 -9.67
C TRP A 193 41.50 2.03 -10.39
N ARG A 194 42.59 2.43 -9.71
CA ARG A 194 43.71 3.16 -10.33
C ARG A 194 44.56 2.32 -11.28
N LEU A 195 44.49 0.99 -11.22
CA LEU A 195 45.24 0.09 -12.11
C LEU A 195 44.48 -0.22 -13.41
N ASN A 196 43.15 -0.17 -13.40
CA ASN A 196 42.32 -0.44 -14.59
C ASN A 196 42.08 0.79 -15.50
N TYR A 197 42.52 1.98 -15.09
CA TYR A 197 42.43 3.23 -15.85
C TYR A 197 43.80 3.86 -16.14
N ARG A 198 44.87 3.05 -16.10
CA ARG A 198 46.19 3.42 -16.61
C ARG A 198 46.48 2.75 -17.94
#